data_AF-A0A4Q4SJX0-F1
#
_entry.id   AF-A0A4Q4SJX0-F1
#
_cell.length_a   1.000
_cell.length_b   1.000
_cell.length_c   1.000
_cell.angle_alpha   90.00
_cell.angle_beta   90.00
_cell.angle_gamma   90.00
#
_symmetry.space_group_name_H-M   'P 1'
#
loop_
_entity.id
_entity.type
_entity.pdbx_description
1 polymer ?
#
loop_
_entity_poly.entity_id
_entity_poly.type
_entity_poly.pdbx_seq_one_letter_code
_entity_poly.pdbx_strand_id
1 'polypeptide(L)'
;MGVRALAYTTQDGCPRELGAEGVRARVPPTFNTTDHGHHHGGAWPAPPVGFYFKPWSMILASNPQYAAMRNVQYDPTPIDPSDPTGPVNDLFSFQFPGNDSIITTYGVDTPHPYFPAVLDYAGTGILVGATSQYSILVWGCDIDKVPYYASYSTAVNFTDTPAGIDLMSTSDQGPDQDTIDAVIEALKKLGSDEITKYVEALERMVQDGGRRDMPRVGICDMLKDTS
;
A
#
# COMPACT_ATOMS: atom_id res chain seq x y z
N MET A 1 3.10 -34.84 -16.34
CA MET A 1 2.76 -34.72 -14.90
C MET A 1 2.83 -33.25 -14.55
N GLY A 2 1.68 -32.58 -14.44
CA GLY A 2 1.63 -31.14 -14.20
C GLY A 2 1.86 -30.83 -12.73
N VAL A 3 2.83 -29.97 -12.43
CA VAL A 3 3.01 -29.38 -11.11
C VAL A 3 1.78 -28.52 -10.84
N ARG A 4 0.89 -28.96 -9.94
CA ARG A 4 -0.14 -28.08 -9.37
C ARG A 4 0.60 -26.98 -8.61
N ALA A 5 0.64 -25.77 -9.16
CA ALA A 5 0.99 -24.59 -8.37
C ALA A 5 0.02 -24.56 -7.18
N LEU A 6 0.55 -24.73 -5.97
CA LEU A 6 -0.22 -24.53 -4.76
C LEU A 6 -0.59 -23.05 -4.73
N ALA A 7 -1.89 -22.73 -4.81
CA ALA A 7 -2.33 -21.35 -4.64
C ALA A 7 -1.84 -20.86 -3.26
N TYR A 8 -1.03 -19.81 -3.27
CA TYR A 8 -0.46 -19.18 -2.08
C TYR A 8 -1.51 -18.51 -1.19
N THR A 9 -2.70 -18.23 -1.76
CA THR A 9 -3.81 -17.59 -1.06
C THR A 9 -5.01 -18.50 -0.87
N THR A 10 -5.77 -18.24 0.18
CA THR A 10 -7.07 -18.82 0.47
C THR A 10 -8.19 -18.04 -0.25
N GLN A 11 -9.42 -18.55 -0.18
CA GLN A 11 -10.59 -18.01 -0.88
C GLN A 11 -10.98 -16.59 -0.42
N ASP A 12 -10.57 -16.19 0.78
CA ASP A 12 -10.72 -14.86 1.39
C ASP A 12 -9.62 -13.87 0.95
N GLY A 13 -8.66 -14.32 0.13
CA GLY A 13 -7.56 -13.49 -0.39
C GLY A 13 -6.36 -13.36 0.53
N CYS A 14 -6.41 -13.94 1.74
CA CYS A 14 -5.26 -13.99 2.65
C CYS A 14 -4.24 -15.05 2.23
N PRO A 15 -2.95 -14.88 2.56
CA PRO A 15 -1.99 -15.98 2.45
C PRO A 15 -2.35 -17.12 3.42
N ARG A 16 -1.81 -18.32 3.18
CA ARG A 16 -2.04 -19.47 4.08
C ARG A 16 -1.44 -19.29 5.46
N GLU A 17 -0.27 -18.66 5.53
CA GLU A 17 0.41 -18.32 6.77
C GLU A 17 -0.08 -16.94 7.20
N LEU A 18 -0.65 -16.85 8.41
CA LEU A 18 -1.27 -15.66 8.96
C LEU A 18 -0.44 -15.08 10.10
N GLY A 19 -0.74 -13.84 10.48
CA GLY A 19 -0.15 -13.19 11.64
C GLY A 19 1.37 -12.96 11.49
N ALA A 20 2.05 -12.83 12.63
CA ALA A 20 3.48 -12.62 12.71
C ALA A 20 4.32 -13.68 11.95
N GLU A 21 3.93 -14.96 12.00
CA GLU A 21 4.66 -16.04 11.35
C GLU A 21 4.59 -16.00 9.82
N GLY A 22 3.50 -15.42 9.28
CA GLY A 22 3.26 -15.25 7.85
C GLY A 22 3.97 -14.05 7.22
N VAL A 23 4.63 -13.20 8.00
CA VAL A 23 5.32 -12.01 7.48
C VAL A 23 6.48 -12.40 6.57
N ARG A 24 6.44 -11.90 5.33
CA ARG A 24 7.52 -12.05 4.34
C ARG A 24 7.79 -10.71 3.66
N ALA A 25 8.91 -10.09 3.99
CA ALA A 25 9.33 -8.81 3.40
C ALA A 25 10.25 -9.01 2.18
N ARG A 26 10.30 -7.99 1.32
CA ARG A 26 11.32 -7.86 0.27
C ARG A 26 11.92 -6.47 0.21
N VAL A 27 13.15 -6.38 -0.28
CA VAL A 27 13.79 -5.12 -0.71
C VAL A 27 13.03 -4.57 -1.93
N PRO A 28 12.85 -3.24 -2.06
CA PRO A 28 12.32 -2.65 -3.29
C PRO A 28 13.16 -3.06 -4.51
N PRO A 29 12.55 -3.49 -5.63
CA PRO A 29 13.30 -3.89 -6.83
C PRO A 29 14.23 -2.80 -7.40
N THR A 30 13.97 -1.53 -7.10
CA THR A 30 14.84 -0.39 -7.45
C THR A 30 16.18 -0.37 -6.73
N PHE A 31 16.29 -0.99 -5.56
CA PHE A 31 17.52 -0.99 -4.76
C PHE A 31 18.45 -2.13 -5.16
N ASN A 32 17.93 -3.15 -5.83
CA ASN A 32 18.71 -4.25 -6.37
C ASN A 32 18.03 -4.83 -7.62
N THR A 33 18.51 -4.42 -8.79
CA THR A 33 17.99 -4.88 -10.09
C THR A 33 18.54 -6.24 -10.52
N THR A 34 19.54 -6.78 -9.80
CA THR A 34 20.16 -8.08 -10.10
C THR A 34 19.52 -9.24 -9.35
N ASP A 35 18.65 -8.95 -8.39
CA ASP A 35 17.97 -9.94 -7.58
C ASP A 35 16.45 -9.82 -7.81
N HIS A 36 15.92 -10.68 -8.68
CA HIS A 36 14.50 -10.68 -9.09
C HIS A 36 13.55 -11.17 -7.98
N GLY A 37 13.86 -10.90 -6.70
CA GLY A 37 13.06 -11.26 -5.55
C GLY A 37 13.54 -12.52 -4.81
N HIS A 38 14.83 -12.87 -4.84
CA HIS A 38 15.35 -13.98 -4.05
C HIS A 38 15.69 -13.52 -2.61
N HIS A 39 14.70 -13.61 -1.71
CA HIS A 39 15.00 -13.55 -0.27
C HIS A 39 15.29 -14.95 0.23
N HIS A 40 16.47 -15.13 0.85
CA HIS A 40 16.86 -16.32 1.63
C HIS A 40 16.31 -17.68 1.15
N GLY A 41 16.47 -18.01 -0.14
CA GLY A 41 16.19 -19.35 -0.67
C GLY A 41 14.88 -19.52 -1.45
N GLY A 42 14.14 -18.46 -1.81
CA GLY A 42 12.97 -18.55 -2.70
C GLY A 42 12.53 -17.21 -3.29
N ALA A 43 11.67 -17.25 -4.31
CA ALA A 43 11.04 -16.06 -4.87
C ALA A 43 9.98 -15.51 -3.90
N TRP A 44 10.04 -14.22 -3.57
CA TRP A 44 9.02 -13.56 -2.74
C TRP A 44 7.62 -13.69 -3.38
N PRO A 45 6.60 -14.17 -2.63
CA PRO A 45 5.27 -14.40 -3.19
C PRO A 45 4.55 -13.06 -3.35
N ALA A 46 4.37 -12.61 -4.59
CA ALA A 46 3.61 -11.39 -4.86
C ALA A 46 2.13 -11.54 -4.48
N PRO A 47 1.46 -10.46 -4.01
CA PRO A 47 0.04 -10.48 -3.75
C PRO A 47 -0.73 -10.83 -5.04
N PRO A 48 -1.83 -11.60 -4.95
CA PRO A 48 -2.71 -11.76 -6.11
C PRO A 48 -3.31 -10.40 -6.47
N VAL A 49 -3.62 -10.21 -7.75
CA VAL A 49 -4.13 -8.94 -8.30
C VAL A 49 -5.30 -8.37 -7.48
N GLY A 50 -6.28 -9.21 -7.12
CA GLY A 50 -7.44 -8.80 -6.33
C GLY A 50 -7.15 -8.42 -4.87
N PHE A 51 -5.94 -8.70 -4.35
CA PHE A 51 -5.56 -8.26 -3.01
C PHE A 51 -5.45 -6.74 -2.94
N TYR A 52 -4.96 -6.10 -4.00
CA TYR A 52 -4.75 -4.65 -4.04
C TYR A 52 -6.06 -3.87 -3.97
N PHE A 53 -7.12 -4.37 -4.60
CA PHE A 53 -8.43 -3.72 -4.71
C PHE A 53 -9.28 -3.94 -3.45
N LYS A 54 -8.86 -3.34 -2.35
CA LYS A 54 -9.55 -3.32 -1.04
C LYS A 54 -9.61 -1.88 -0.52
N PRO A 55 -10.53 -1.57 0.40
CA PRO A 55 -10.51 -0.28 1.09
C PRO A 55 -9.37 -0.27 2.12
N TRP A 56 -8.39 0.59 1.92
CA TRP A 56 -7.23 0.70 2.80
C TRP A 56 -7.31 1.92 3.70
N SER A 57 -6.87 1.77 4.94
CA SER A 57 -6.62 2.85 5.89
C SER A 57 -5.12 2.88 6.16
N MET A 58 -4.53 4.08 6.18
CA MET A 58 -3.13 4.25 6.53
C MET A 58 -2.95 4.18 8.04
N ILE A 59 -2.12 3.26 8.50
CA ILE A 59 -1.94 2.92 9.91
C ILE A 59 -0.63 3.46 10.43
N LEU A 60 0.46 3.21 9.71
CA LEU A 60 1.77 3.79 10.00
C LEU A 60 2.27 4.50 8.75
N ALA A 61 2.98 5.60 8.91
CA ALA A 61 3.70 6.24 7.82
C ALA A 61 4.95 6.93 8.32
N SER A 62 5.99 6.93 7.50
CA SER A 62 7.28 7.53 7.81
C SER A 62 7.42 8.96 7.30
N ASN A 63 6.54 9.36 6.39
CA ASN A 63 6.54 10.71 5.85
C ASN A 63 5.80 11.64 6.82
N PRO A 64 6.49 12.66 7.38
CA PRO A 64 5.92 13.55 8.39
C PRO A 64 4.76 14.41 7.87
N GLN A 65 4.58 14.55 6.54
CA GLN A 65 3.45 15.29 5.98
C GLN A 65 2.10 14.71 6.41
N TYR A 66 2.01 13.39 6.63
CA TYR A 66 0.79 12.74 7.05
C TYR A 66 0.40 13.05 8.50
N ALA A 67 1.34 13.53 9.33
CA ALA A 67 1.05 13.97 10.70
C ALA A 67 0.10 15.19 10.75
N ALA A 68 0.00 15.95 9.64
CA ALA A 68 -0.97 17.03 9.52
C ALA A 68 -2.39 16.53 9.19
N MET A 69 -2.58 15.24 8.89
CA MET A 69 -3.82 14.65 8.40
C MET A 69 -4.42 13.68 9.43
N ARG A 70 -5.70 13.34 9.23
CA ARG A 70 -6.38 12.28 9.96
C ARG A 70 -7.27 11.47 9.03
N ASN A 71 -7.58 10.25 9.44
CA ASN A 71 -8.42 9.29 8.75
C ASN A 71 -8.03 9.12 7.27
N VAL A 72 -6.73 8.95 7.01
CA VAL A 72 -6.21 8.78 5.65
C VAL A 72 -6.64 7.41 5.13
N GLN A 73 -7.24 7.43 3.95
CA GLN A 73 -7.84 6.30 3.26
C GLN A 73 -7.32 6.22 1.82
N TYR A 74 -7.13 5.00 1.33
CA TYR A 74 -6.77 4.71 -0.06
C TYR A 74 -7.75 3.69 -0.65
N ASP A 75 -8.32 4.01 -1.80
CA ASP A 75 -9.42 3.26 -2.44
C ASP A 75 -9.08 2.92 -3.91
N PRO A 76 -8.11 2.03 -4.16
CA PRO A 76 -7.72 1.66 -5.52
C PRO A 76 -8.81 0.87 -6.25
N THR A 77 -9.03 1.20 -7.52
CA THR A 77 -9.94 0.46 -8.39
C THR A 77 -9.33 0.27 -9.78
N PRO A 78 -9.55 -0.86 -10.46
CA PRO A 78 -9.08 -1.02 -11.83
C PRO A 78 -9.75 0.02 -12.73
N ILE A 79 -8.99 0.65 -13.63
CA ILE A 79 -9.56 1.58 -14.62
C ILE A 79 -10.50 0.83 -15.57
N ASP A 80 -10.10 -0.37 -15.99
CA ASP A 80 -10.96 -1.31 -16.73
C ASP A 80 -11.27 -2.52 -15.84
N PRO A 81 -12.50 -2.67 -15.32
CA PRO A 81 -12.88 -3.83 -14.52
C PRO A 81 -12.75 -5.18 -15.25
N SER A 82 -12.71 -5.18 -16.58
CA SER A 82 -12.49 -6.39 -17.39
C SER A 82 -11.01 -6.77 -17.52
N ASP A 83 -10.10 -5.83 -17.24
CA ASP A 83 -8.66 -6.05 -17.14
C ASP A 83 -8.11 -5.51 -15.80
N PRO A 84 -8.29 -6.27 -14.70
CA PRO A 84 -7.78 -5.86 -13.38
C PRO A 84 -6.25 -5.89 -13.29
N THR A 85 -5.55 -6.32 -14.34
CA THR A 85 -4.08 -6.31 -14.41
C THR A 85 -3.51 -5.06 -15.06
N GLY A 86 -4.38 -4.21 -15.61
CA GLY A 86 -4.03 -2.94 -16.23
C GLY A 86 -3.90 -1.78 -15.23
N PRO A 87 -3.96 -0.53 -15.73
CA PRO A 87 -3.90 0.67 -14.91
C PRO A 87 -4.96 0.74 -13.81
N VAL A 88 -4.62 1.39 -12.71
CA VAL A 88 -5.43 1.50 -11.49
C VAL A 88 -5.70 2.98 -11.20
N ASN A 89 -6.95 3.30 -10.84
CA ASN A 89 -7.29 4.59 -10.25
C ASN A 89 -6.66 4.67 -8.86
N ASP A 90 -5.79 5.65 -8.66
CA ASP A 90 -5.22 5.98 -7.36
C ASP A 90 -6.10 7.06 -6.71
N LEU A 91 -6.79 6.72 -5.62
CA LEU A 91 -7.70 7.61 -4.89
C LEU A 91 -7.34 7.61 -3.41
N PHE A 92 -6.74 8.70 -2.97
CA PHE A 92 -6.56 8.99 -1.55
C PHE A 92 -7.63 9.96 -1.06
N SER A 93 -8.11 9.75 0.16
CA SER A 93 -8.95 10.71 0.86
C SER A 93 -8.53 10.86 2.31
N PHE A 94 -8.67 12.07 2.85
CA PHE A 94 -8.27 12.40 4.22
C PHE A 94 -9.05 13.60 4.75
N GLN A 95 -8.87 13.88 6.04
CA GLN A 95 -9.40 15.06 6.71
C GLN A 95 -8.26 15.80 7.41
N PHE A 96 -8.46 17.10 7.68
CA PHE A 96 -7.58 17.86 8.57
C PHE A 96 -8.13 17.83 10.02
N PRO A 97 -7.26 17.98 11.05
CA PRO A 97 -7.69 18.14 12.43
C PRO A 97 -8.71 19.29 12.58
N GLY A 98 -9.81 19.01 13.30
CA GLY A 98 -10.88 19.99 13.53
C GLY A 98 -11.77 20.31 12.32
N ASN A 99 -11.63 19.59 11.20
CA ASN A 99 -12.46 19.76 10.01
C ASN A 99 -12.94 18.39 9.49
N ASP A 100 -14.25 18.23 9.29
CA ASP A 100 -14.85 16.99 8.79
C ASP A 100 -14.94 16.92 7.26
N SER A 101 -14.55 17.99 6.56
CA SER A 101 -14.49 18.02 5.10
C SER A 101 -13.49 16.98 4.59
N ILE A 102 -13.95 16.15 3.65
CA ILE A 102 -13.14 15.11 3.01
C ILE A 102 -12.39 15.76 1.85
N ILE A 103 -11.07 15.65 1.89
CA ILE A 103 -10.17 16.09 0.82
C ILE A 103 -9.76 14.85 0.04
N THR A 104 -9.74 14.96 -1.29
CA THR A 104 -9.40 13.87 -2.20
C THR A 104 -8.21 14.26 -3.07
N THR A 105 -7.38 13.27 -3.38
CA THR A 105 -6.30 13.38 -4.37
C THR A 105 -6.36 12.20 -5.31
N TYR A 106 -5.99 12.44 -6.57
CA TYR A 106 -6.23 11.51 -7.67
C TYR A 106 -4.95 11.28 -8.48
N GLY A 107 -4.76 10.03 -8.88
CA GLY A 107 -3.71 9.63 -9.81
C GLY A 107 -4.08 8.40 -10.61
N VAL A 108 -3.12 7.96 -11.42
CA VAL A 108 -3.14 6.68 -12.11
C VAL A 108 -1.88 5.92 -11.74
N ASP A 109 -2.07 4.73 -11.19
CA ASP A 109 -1.01 3.76 -10.97
C ASP A 109 -0.91 2.83 -12.17
N THR A 110 0.26 2.76 -12.80
CA THR A 110 0.52 1.85 -13.92
C THR A 110 1.39 0.68 -13.46
N PRO A 111 0.94 -0.59 -13.59
CA PRO A 111 1.75 -1.74 -13.20
C PRO A 111 3.09 -1.78 -13.95
N HIS A 112 4.17 -2.00 -13.22
CA HIS A 112 5.50 -2.09 -13.82
C HIS A 112 5.63 -3.38 -14.65
N PRO A 113 6.15 -3.33 -15.90
CA PRO A 113 6.13 -4.46 -16.82
C PRO A 113 7.01 -5.65 -16.40
N TYR A 114 8.00 -5.42 -15.52
CA TYR A 114 9.00 -6.43 -15.16
C TYR A 114 9.01 -6.82 -13.68
N PHE A 115 8.40 -6.02 -12.81
CA PHE A 115 8.51 -6.20 -11.37
C PHE A 115 7.11 -6.36 -10.78
N PRO A 116 6.77 -7.53 -10.20
CA PRO A 116 5.45 -7.74 -9.64
C PRO A 116 5.25 -6.83 -8.43
N ALA A 117 4.02 -6.36 -8.25
CA ALA A 117 3.62 -5.47 -7.15
C ALA A 117 4.48 -4.18 -7.05
N VAL A 118 4.87 -3.67 -8.21
CA VAL A 118 5.46 -2.34 -8.39
C VAL A 118 4.54 -1.57 -9.35
N LEU A 119 4.23 -0.33 -9.00
CA LEU A 119 3.35 0.56 -9.74
C LEU A 119 4.06 1.90 -9.94
N ASP A 120 3.95 2.46 -11.12
CA ASP A 120 4.39 3.82 -11.42
C ASP A 120 3.18 4.75 -11.31
N TYR A 121 3.20 5.63 -10.30
CA TYR A 121 2.18 6.62 -10.02
C TYR A 121 2.37 7.86 -10.90
N ALA A 122 1.26 8.35 -11.46
CA ALA A 122 1.17 9.67 -12.08
C ALA A 122 -0.04 10.45 -11.55
N GLY A 123 0.21 11.61 -10.96
CA GLY A 123 -0.83 12.49 -10.43
C GLY A 123 -1.69 13.11 -11.54
N THR A 124 -2.95 13.36 -11.21
CA THR A 124 -3.94 14.00 -12.10
C THR A 124 -4.49 15.29 -11.47
N GLY A 125 -5.24 16.08 -12.26
CA GLY A 125 -5.80 17.35 -11.79
C GLY A 125 -4.72 18.31 -11.30
N ILE A 126 -4.81 18.73 -10.03
CA ILE A 126 -3.81 19.63 -9.41
C ILE A 126 -2.44 18.96 -9.18
N LEU A 127 -2.37 17.64 -9.26
CA LEU A 127 -1.14 16.85 -9.08
C LEU A 127 -0.48 16.46 -10.40
N VAL A 128 -0.91 17.00 -11.54
CA VAL A 128 -0.24 16.76 -12.83
C VAL A 128 1.23 17.17 -12.73
N GLY A 129 2.12 16.21 -12.98
CA GLY A 129 3.58 16.36 -12.84
C GLY A 129 4.17 15.71 -11.58
N ALA A 130 3.34 15.34 -10.60
CA ALA A 130 3.74 14.47 -9.52
C ALA A 130 3.86 13.02 -10.03
N THR A 131 5.05 12.43 -9.90
CA THR A 131 5.32 11.05 -10.28
C THR A 131 6.08 10.35 -9.17
N SER A 132 5.75 9.08 -8.89
CA SER A 132 6.50 8.24 -7.97
C SER A 132 6.50 6.80 -8.47
N GLN A 133 7.45 5.99 -8.02
CA GLN A 133 7.31 4.55 -8.05
C GLN A 133 6.96 4.03 -6.66
N TYR A 134 5.97 3.17 -6.62
CA TYR A 134 5.43 2.52 -5.44
C TYR A 134 5.72 1.02 -5.52
N SER A 135 6.28 0.45 -4.45
CA SER A 135 6.63 -0.98 -4.35
C SER A 135 6.05 -1.58 -3.08
N ILE A 136 5.19 -2.59 -3.20
CA ILE A 136 4.75 -3.37 -2.04
C ILE A 136 5.96 -4.17 -1.53
N LEU A 137 6.29 -4.02 -0.25
CA LEU A 137 7.42 -4.69 0.39
C LEU A 137 6.98 -5.91 1.20
N VAL A 138 5.79 -5.85 1.78
CA VAL A 138 5.20 -6.91 2.61
C VAL A 138 3.69 -6.84 2.46
N TRP A 139 3.04 -7.98 2.51
CA TRP A 139 1.58 -8.07 2.51
C TRP A 139 1.16 -9.34 3.23
N GLY A 140 -0.08 -9.38 3.67
CA GLY A 140 -0.66 -10.57 4.25
C GLY A 140 -1.94 -10.28 4.98
N CYS A 141 -2.28 -11.16 5.90
CA CYS A 141 -3.34 -10.94 6.85
C CYS A 141 -2.84 -11.28 8.25
N ASP A 142 -3.36 -10.57 9.23
CA ASP A 142 -3.10 -10.82 10.64
C ASP A 142 -3.79 -12.11 11.12
N ILE A 143 -3.69 -12.46 12.41
CA ILE A 143 -4.28 -13.73 12.90
C ILE A 143 -5.82 -13.77 12.80
N ASP A 144 -6.45 -12.61 12.87
CA ASP A 144 -7.90 -12.40 12.74
C ASP A 144 -8.33 -12.18 11.28
N LYS A 145 -7.41 -12.42 10.34
CA LYS A 145 -7.60 -12.27 8.90
C LYS A 145 -7.92 -10.85 8.46
N VAL A 146 -7.33 -9.84 9.10
CA VAL A 146 -7.33 -8.45 8.64
C VAL A 146 -6.20 -8.26 7.62
N PRO A 147 -6.51 -8.00 6.33
CA PRO A 147 -5.49 -7.69 5.34
C PRO A 147 -4.67 -6.46 5.69
N TYR A 148 -3.38 -6.53 5.36
CA TYR A 148 -2.44 -5.41 5.41
C TYR A 148 -1.41 -5.49 4.28
N TYR A 149 -0.77 -4.37 4.00
CA TYR A 149 0.50 -4.33 3.27
C TYR A 149 1.34 -3.16 3.76
N ALA A 150 2.66 -3.25 3.61
CA ALA A 150 3.53 -2.09 3.67
C ALA A 150 4.23 -1.87 2.33
N SER A 151 4.40 -0.60 1.99
CA SER A 151 4.91 -0.16 0.69
C SER A 151 6.02 0.84 0.85
N TYR A 152 6.88 0.93 -0.15
CA TYR A 152 7.86 1.99 -0.31
C TYR A 152 7.50 2.83 -1.52
N SER A 153 7.52 4.15 -1.36
CA SER A 153 7.33 5.13 -2.43
C SER A 153 8.58 5.97 -2.60
N THR A 154 8.98 6.22 -3.84
CA THR A 154 10.08 7.15 -4.15
C THR A 154 9.69 8.60 -3.89
N ALA A 155 10.68 9.48 -3.77
CA ALA A 155 10.43 10.91 -3.60
C ALA A 155 9.73 11.52 -4.82
N VAL A 156 8.85 12.48 -4.58
CA VAL A 156 8.14 13.23 -5.60
C VAL A 156 8.63 14.68 -5.59
N ASN A 157 9.43 15.03 -6.59
CA ASN A 157 10.03 16.37 -6.67
C ASN A 157 8.99 17.49 -6.87
N PHE A 158 7.87 17.22 -7.56
CA PHE A 158 6.86 18.24 -7.85
C PHE A 158 6.17 18.78 -6.59
N THR A 159 5.97 17.92 -5.59
CA THR A 159 5.28 18.25 -4.33
C THR A 159 6.24 18.32 -3.15
N ASP A 160 7.56 18.23 -3.38
CA ASP A 160 8.59 18.09 -2.34
C ASP A 160 8.30 16.96 -1.33
N THR A 161 7.62 15.91 -1.78
CA THR A 161 7.27 14.76 -0.95
C THR A 161 8.48 13.82 -0.85
N PRO A 162 9.05 13.55 0.33
CA PRO A 162 10.16 12.63 0.46
C PRO A 162 9.74 11.19 0.18
N ALA A 163 10.72 10.36 -0.17
CA ALA A 163 10.53 8.91 -0.18
C ALA A 163 10.16 8.42 1.22
N GLY A 164 9.46 7.29 1.28
CA GLY A 164 9.01 6.76 2.56
C GLY A 164 8.31 5.42 2.46
N ILE A 165 8.03 4.87 3.64
CA ILE A 165 7.23 3.67 3.85
C ILE A 165 5.90 4.03 4.53
N ASP A 166 4.86 3.32 4.11
CA ASP A 166 3.50 3.36 4.65
C ASP A 166 3.03 1.93 4.95
N LEU A 167 2.30 1.73 6.04
CA LEU A 167 1.59 0.49 6.39
C LEU A 167 0.09 0.74 6.27
N MET A 168 -0.57 -0.06 5.45
CA MET A 168 -1.98 0.03 5.11
C MET A 168 -2.73 -1.19 5.64
N SER A 169 -4.00 -1.01 6.03
CA SER A 169 -4.86 -2.09 6.51
C SER A 169 -6.32 -1.88 6.14
N THR A 170 -7.10 -2.95 5.98
CA THR A 170 -8.55 -2.82 5.79
C THR A 170 -9.29 -2.51 7.09
N SER A 171 -8.63 -2.57 8.24
CA SER A 171 -9.11 -2.08 9.53
C SER A 171 -8.53 -0.69 9.78
N ASP A 172 -9.34 0.26 10.26
CA ASP A 172 -8.84 1.58 10.68
C ASP A 172 -8.02 1.54 11.98
N GLN A 173 -8.02 0.40 12.69
CA GLN A 173 -7.13 0.16 13.83
C GLN A 173 -5.78 -0.46 13.41
N GLY A 174 -5.73 -1.01 12.20
CA GLY A 174 -4.62 -1.82 11.69
C GLY A 174 -4.74 -3.30 12.01
N PRO A 175 -3.73 -4.10 11.61
CA PRO A 175 -3.61 -5.49 12.03
C PRO A 175 -3.25 -5.59 13.52
N ASP A 176 -3.34 -6.80 14.07
CA ASP A 176 -2.88 -7.09 15.44
C ASP A 176 -1.42 -6.64 15.69
N GLN A 177 -1.09 -6.31 16.94
CA GLN A 177 0.20 -5.72 17.30
C GLN A 177 1.38 -6.67 17.03
N ASP A 178 1.22 -7.97 17.26
CA ASP A 178 2.27 -8.96 17.00
C ASP A 178 2.64 -8.98 15.51
N THR A 179 1.63 -8.85 14.64
CA THR A 179 1.81 -8.72 13.19
C THR A 179 2.51 -7.42 12.82
N ILE A 180 2.15 -6.28 13.42
CA ILE A 180 2.84 -4.99 13.19
C ILE A 180 4.32 -5.09 13.58
N ASP A 181 4.61 -5.64 14.75
CA ASP A 181 5.98 -5.77 15.25
C ASP A 181 6.81 -6.67 14.33
N ALA A 182 6.23 -7.79 13.89
CA ALA A 182 6.87 -8.70 12.93
C ALA A 182 7.14 -8.04 11.57
N VAL A 183 6.22 -7.19 11.07
CA VAL A 183 6.42 -6.40 9.85
C VAL A 183 7.59 -5.44 10.01
N ILE A 184 7.64 -4.67 11.09
CA ILE A 184 8.72 -3.71 11.37
C ILE A 184 10.08 -4.45 11.44
N GLU A 185 10.13 -5.55 12.17
CA GLU A 185 11.34 -6.36 12.30
C GLU A 185 11.80 -6.98 10.97
N ALA A 186 10.85 -7.48 10.17
CA ALA A 186 11.17 -8.05 8.85
C ALA A 186 11.73 -6.99 7.90
N LEU A 187 11.16 -5.78 7.91
CA LEU A 187 11.64 -4.67 7.06
C LEU A 187 13.04 -4.20 7.48
N LYS A 188 13.33 -4.08 8.80
CA LYS A 188 14.68 -3.75 9.30
C LYS A 188 15.72 -4.80 8.92
N LYS A 189 15.33 -6.08 8.88
CA LYS A 189 16.22 -7.21 8.54
C LYS A 189 16.57 -7.31 7.05
N LEU A 190 15.99 -6.46 6.19
CA LEU A 190 16.30 -6.43 4.75
C LEU A 190 17.73 -5.95 4.44
N GLY A 191 18.47 -5.41 5.42
CA GLY A 191 19.87 -5.02 5.25
C GLY A 191 20.07 -3.77 4.38
N SER A 192 19.03 -2.96 4.22
CA SER A 192 19.11 -1.65 3.54
C SER A 192 19.03 -0.54 4.58
N ASP A 193 20.08 0.27 4.66
CA ASP A 193 20.15 1.43 5.57
C ASP A 193 19.01 2.42 5.29
N GLU A 194 18.67 2.62 4.02
CA GLU A 194 17.59 3.52 3.62
C GLU A 194 16.22 3.00 4.06
N ILE A 195 15.93 1.72 3.85
CA ILE A 195 14.68 1.12 4.36
C ILE A 195 14.63 1.19 5.88
N THR A 196 15.73 0.83 6.56
CA THR A 196 15.82 0.87 8.02
C THR A 196 15.51 2.26 8.56
N LYS A 197 16.07 3.30 7.94
CA LYS A 197 15.80 4.71 8.27
C LYS A 197 14.30 5.04 8.18
N TYR A 198 13.62 4.63 7.11
CA TYR A 198 12.18 4.92 6.99
C TYR A 198 11.35 4.11 7.98
N VAL A 199 11.72 2.86 8.26
CA VAL A 199 11.03 2.03 9.26
C VAL A 199 11.17 2.62 10.67
N GLU A 200 12.34 3.16 11.01
CA GLU A 200 12.57 3.84 12.30
C GLU A 200 11.80 5.16 12.44
N ALA A 201 11.43 5.77 11.31
CA ALA A 201 10.64 6.99 11.28
C ALA A 201 9.11 6.73 11.20
N LEU A 202 8.65 5.47 11.21
CA LEU A 202 7.23 5.16 11.16
C LEU A 202 6.50 5.72 12.38
N GLU A 203 5.51 6.56 12.13
CA GLU A 203 4.60 7.09 13.13
C GLU A 203 3.19 6.53 12.92
N ARG A 204 2.43 6.38 14.01
CA ARG A 204 1.04 5.94 13.92
C ARG A 204 0.15 7.09 13.45
N MET A 205 -0.60 6.84 12.39
CA MET A 205 -1.53 7.79 11.82
C MET A 205 -2.80 7.92 12.67
N VAL A 206 -3.40 9.11 12.66
CA VAL A 206 -4.63 9.37 13.41
C VAL A 206 -5.82 8.75 12.68
N GLN A 207 -6.43 7.74 13.29
CA GLN A 207 -7.69 7.11 12.84
C GLN A 207 -8.73 7.24 13.96
N ASP A 208 -9.40 8.39 14.02
CA ASP A 208 -10.25 8.80 15.16
C ASP A 208 -11.70 8.32 15.08
N GLY A 209 -12.03 7.56 14.03
CA GLY A 209 -13.35 7.02 13.79
C GLY A 209 -14.33 7.96 13.10
N GLY A 210 -13.94 9.22 12.81
CA GLY A 210 -14.77 10.20 12.10
C GLY A 210 -15.22 9.78 10.71
N ARG A 211 -14.67 8.68 10.17
CA ARG A 211 -15.01 8.09 8.87
C ARG A 211 -15.74 6.74 8.94
N ARG A 212 -15.96 6.15 10.12
CA ARG A 212 -16.47 4.75 10.24
C ARG A 212 -17.87 4.54 9.66
N ASP A 213 -18.75 5.52 9.83
CA ASP A 213 -20.13 5.46 9.35
C ASP A 213 -20.33 6.21 8.03
N MET A 214 -19.24 6.67 7.41
CA MET A 214 -19.27 7.36 6.12
C MET A 214 -18.99 6.40 4.98
N PRO A 215 -19.63 6.58 3.81
CA PRO A 215 -19.23 5.84 2.62
C PRO A 215 -17.78 6.17 2.26
N ARG A 216 -17.04 5.13 1.81
CA ARG A 216 -15.74 5.30 1.16
C ARG A 216 -15.91 6.14 -0.10
N VAL A 217 -14.90 6.94 -0.43
CA VAL A 217 -14.90 7.68 -1.69
C VAL A 217 -14.57 6.68 -2.79
N GLY A 218 -15.50 6.42 -3.70
CA GLY A 218 -15.36 5.36 -4.70
C GLY A 218 -15.29 5.84 -6.15
N ILE A 219 -15.40 7.15 -6.40
CA ILE A 219 -15.40 7.73 -7.76
C ILE A 219 -14.59 9.02 -7.71
N CYS A 220 -13.70 9.21 -8.69
CA CYS A 220 -12.99 10.47 -8.87
C CYS A 220 -14.00 11.60 -9.11
N ASP A 221 -13.93 12.70 -8.35
CA ASP A 221 -14.88 13.83 -8.50
C ASP A 221 -14.86 14.41 -9.93
N MET A 222 -13.76 14.22 -10.66
CA MET A 222 -13.59 14.54 -12.08
C MET A 222 -14.59 13.84 -13.03
N LEU A 223 -15.27 12.78 -12.59
CA LEU A 223 -16.31 12.08 -13.36
C LEU A 223 -17.74 12.56 -13.04
N LYS A 224 -17.91 13.48 -12.08
CA LYS A 224 -19.24 14.02 -11.75
C LYS A 224 -19.73 15.08 -12.75
N ASP A 225 -18.84 15.65 -13.56
CA ASP A 225 -19.15 16.76 -14.47
C ASP A 225 -19.50 16.32 -15.91
N THR A 226 -19.77 15.04 -16.16
CA THR A 226 -20.13 14.53 -17.50
C THR A 226 -21.55 13.95 -17.62
N SER A 227 -22.48 14.36 -16.76
CA SER A 227 -23.91 14.01 -16.87
C SER A 227 -24.79 15.20 -17.21
#